data_AF-A0A0P7CP44-F1
#
_entry.id   AF-A0A0P7CP44-F1
#
_cell.length_a   1.000
_cell.length_b   1.000
_cell.length_c   1.000
_cell.angle_alpha   90.00
_cell.angle_beta   90.00
_cell.angle_gamma   90.00
#
_symmetry.space_group_name_H-M   'P 1'
#
loop_
_entity.id
_entity.type
_entity.pdbx_description
1 polymer ?
#
loop_
_entity_poly.entity_id
_entity_poly.type
_entity_poly.pdbx_seq_one_letter_code
_entity_poly.pdbx_strand_id
1 'polypeptide(L)'
;MTTGVPVAFGVGPRVLTFRLGAGGILAALLAFSEEISALPPAGVAAVTFGLLGCLIALCVRARTQGVLSCSAVYLVLLVLFHFGLALPLALHRPLVSSDGQLGFDWILSVSTGRIFTIAAIGVAAAAVGMSLPASSAGRVYRDRSTGGTDTPADMPAPPTRSAATGVVGFAILAASISLMLLLIRRAGGSGLLFGSYEDLITLAYRDPLVPYLDFGLGFGLMLLTVDGGRRLRRAGYLMFGLFALIALPLGMRGTVLFPVAAAAVAHMMRRSGDAPSFPPAKAAGRGREIRLPVSFSRDDVVAGKRDGRRGSSRWTGIGAALLAGVALLSAVGALRDIRQHGLAEVTLSQIGFGPLDGLAEMGASLRPVAEAVTWRDGYGEPAAGGRTYTGQLARIIEGRLLGIPQPPAEIDDRLFNTVIRERSGPIGGSPIAEAYYNFGIPGVVAILFVIGLLCGWLDGWRSRWTDAACSVLLVPLLIGVRNDFTPLPMQVLVGTVVLVAVRAAGHWWRSASPGRGRRAPQVGSGSLNDSARPVRLAPQGSPGSQRMRGAPGTSAGLRSLASR
;
A
#
# COMPACT_ATOMS: atom_id res chain seq x y z
N MET A 1 11.69 46.86 15.30
CA MET A 1 10.55 45.92 15.38
C MET A 1 9.93 45.80 14.00
N THR A 2 10.37 44.84 13.18
CA THR A 2 9.71 44.54 11.89
C THR A 2 8.57 43.58 12.18
N THR A 3 7.33 44.07 12.07
CA THR A 3 6.11 43.27 12.15
C THR A 3 6.13 42.21 11.04
N GLY A 4 6.52 40.99 11.40
CA GLY A 4 6.50 39.85 10.50
C GLY A 4 5.07 39.59 10.07
N VAL A 5 4.77 39.82 8.78
CA VAL A 5 3.51 39.43 8.16
C VAL A 5 3.34 37.92 8.43
N PRO A 6 2.24 37.48 9.07
CA PRO A 6 1.99 36.06 9.26
C PRO A 6 1.96 35.44 7.87
N VAL A 7 2.91 34.54 7.60
CA VAL A 7 2.97 33.79 6.35
C VAL A 7 1.67 33.00 6.28
N ALA A 8 0.72 33.51 5.50
CA ALA A 8 -0.58 32.92 5.30
C ALA A 8 -0.39 31.43 5.02
N PHE A 9 -1.15 30.58 5.71
CA PHE A 9 -1.13 29.14 5.54
C PHE A 9 -1.70 28.77 4.17
N GLY A 10 -0.95 29.05 3.11
CA GLY A 10 -1.33 28.80 1.73
C GLY A 10 -1.42 27.30 1.47
N VAL A 11 -2.63 26.77 1.47
CA VAL A 11 -2.91 25.43 0.97
C VAL A 11 -2.60 25.43 -0.53
N GLY A 12 -1.73 24.53 -0.98
CA GLY A 12 -1.41 24.43 -2.40
C GLY A 12 -2.67 24.22 -3.24
N PRO A 13 -2.80 24.82 -4.44
CA PRO A 13 -4.04 24.83 -5.21
C PRO A 13 -4.57 23.42 -5.48
N ARG A 14 -3.70 22.44 -5.73
CA ARG A 14 -4.10 21.03 -5.95
C ARG A 14 -4.78 20.39 -4.74
N VAL A 15 -4.28 20.69 -3.53
CA VAL A 15 -4.86 20.19 -2.28
C VAL A 15 -6.19 20.87 -2.01
N LEU A 16 -6.28 22.18 -2.29
CA LEU A 16 -7.53 22.92 -2.20
C LEU A 16 -8.59 22.36 -3.17
N THR A 17 -8.22 22.10 -4.43
CA THR A 17 -9.11 21.47 -5.41
C THR A 17 -9.58 20.10 -4.94
N PHE A 18 -8.71 19.26 -4.37
CA PHE A 18 -9.12 17.97 -3.83
C PHE A 18 -10.07 18.11 -2.63
N ARG A 19 -9.82 19.04 -1.71
CA ARG A 19 -10.72 19.32 -0.57
C ARG A 19 -12.12 19.74 -1.03
N LEU A 20 -12.17 20.74 -1.91
CA LEU A 20 -13.42 21.28 -2.43
C LEU A 20 -14.16 20.24 -3.27
N GLY A 21 -13.44 19.50 -4.13
CA GLY A 21 -14.02 18.45 -4.95
C GLY A 21 -14.56 17.28 -4.12
N ALA A 22 -13.79 16.80 -3.13
CA ALA A 22 -14.25 15.73 -2.25
C ALA A 22 -15.44 16.15 -1.38
N GLY A 23 -15.38 17.35 -0.79
CA GLY A 23 -16.48 17.89 0.00
C GLY A 23 -17.74 18.13 -0.83
N GLY A 24 -17.59 18.68 -2.04
CA GLY A 24 -18.70 18.91 -2.97
C GLY A 24 -19.35 17.61 -3.44
N ILE A 25 -18.55 16.58 -3.76
CA ILE A 25 -19.08 15.25 -4.14
C ILE A 25 -19.81 14.60 -2.96
N LEU A 26 -19.26 14.65 -1.73
CA LEU A 26 -19.94 14.12 -0.55
C LEU A 26 -21.26 14.87 -0.30
N ALA A 27 -21.26 16.20 -0.37
CA ALA A 27 -22.46 17.01 -0.19
C ALA A 27 -23.52 16.69 -1.26
N ALA A 28 -23.12 16.51 -2.52
CA ALA A 28 -24.04 16.13 -3.59
C ALA A 28 -24.61 14.72 -3.37
N LEU A 29 -23.80 13.74 -2.98
CA LEU A 29 -24.26 12.38 -2.68
C LEU A 29 -25.25 12.34 -1.51
N LEU A 30 -25.06 13.20 -0.50
CA LEU A 30 -25.98 13.32 0.64
C LEU A 30 -27.26 14.08 0.27
N ALA A 31 -27.15 15.16 -0.52
CA ALA A 31 -28.29 15.99 -0.89
C ALA A 31 -29.22 15.32 -1.91
N PHE A 32 -28.65 14.53 -2.82
CA PHE A 32 -29.37 13.85 -3.91
C PHE A 32 -29.43 12.33 -3.70
N SER A 33 -29.35 11.85 -2.45
CA SER A 33 -29.24 10.42 -2.17
C SER A 33 -30.46 9.64 -2.64
N GLU A 34 -31.65 10.21 -2.48
CA GLU A 34 -32.91 9.59 -2.88
C GLU A 34 -33.05 9.55 -4.40
N GLU A 35 -32.75 10.66 -5.09
CA GLU A 35 -32.80 10.75 -6.55
C GLU A 35 -31.79 9.80 -7.21
N ILE A 36 -30.56 9.73 -6.68
CA ILE A 36 -29.53 8.80 -7.17
C ILE A 36 -29.97 7.35 -6.92
N SER A 37 -30.56 7.06 -5.76
CA SER A 37 -31.02 5.71 -5.42
C SER A 37 -32.27 5.28 -6.21
N ALA A 38 -33.04 6.22 -6.73
CA ALA A 38 -34.20 5.97 -7.59
C ALA A 38 -33.81 5.74 -9.07
N LEU A 39 -32.55 5.98 -9.45
CA LEU A 39 -32.09 5.69 -10.81
C LEU A 39 -32.13 4.18 -11.09
N PRO A 40 -32.30 3.78 -12.37
CA PRO A 40 -32.09 2.39 -12.78
C PRO A 40 -30.70 1.88 -12.36
N PRO A 41 -30.52 0.57 -12.09
CA PRO A 41 -29.26 0.00 -11.62
C PRO A 41 -28.02 0.40 -12.45
N ALA A 42 -28.13 0.43 -13.78
CA ALA A 42 -27.04 0.88 -14.65
C ALA A 42 -26.73 2.37 -14.49
N GLY A 43 -27.76 3.20 -14.29
CA GLY A 43 -27.64 4.65 -14.08
C GLY A 43 -26.94 4.98 -12.77
N VAL A 44 -27.38 4.39 -11.66
CA VAL A 44 -26.71 4.58 -10.35
C VAL A 44 -25.27 4.08 -10.37
N ALA A 45 -25.02 2.94 -11.02
CA ALA A 45 -23.67 2.40 -11.16
C ALA A 45 -22.76 3.34 -11.98
N ALA A 46 -23.24 3.88 -13.10
CA ALA A 46 -22.50 4.83 -13.92
C ALA A 46 -22.20 6.14 -13.18
N VAL A 47 -23.21 6.72 -12.52
CA VAL A 47 -23.06 7.98 -11.76
C VAL A 47 -22.08 7.81 -10.62
N THR A 48 -22.27 6.79 -9.77
CA THR A 48 -21.39 6.56 -8.63
C THR A 48 -19.96 6.23 -9.09
N PHE A 49 -19.77 5.33 -10.06
CA PHE A 49 -18.43 4.99 -10.58
C PHE A 49 -17.71 6.23 -11.16
N GLY A 50 -18.42 7.09 -11.90
CA GLY A 50 -17.87 8.33 -12.44
C GLY A 50 -17.43 9.32 -11.34
N LEU A 51 -18.26 9.53 -10.32
CA LEU A 51 -17.93 10.37 -9.17
C LEU A 51 -16.70 9.84 -8.41
N LEU A 52 -16.62 8.53 -8.19
CA LEU A 52 -15.49 7.91 -7.49
C LEU A 52 -14.20 7.94 -8.31
N GLY A 53 -14.30 7.77 -9.63
CA GLY A 53 -13.17 7.99 -10.56
C GLY A 53 -12.63 9.42 -10.49
N CYS A 54 -13.51 10.42 -10.36
CA CYS A 54 -13.13 11.81 -10.14
C CYS A 54 -12.39 12.00 -8.80
N LEU A 55 -12.89 11.40 -7.70
CA LEU A 55 -12.22 11.45 -6.39
C LEU A 55 -10.81 10.84 -6.43
N ILE A 56 -10.65 9.69 -7.09
CA ILE A 56 -9.34 9.06 -7.28
C ILE A 56 -8.42 10.00 -8.05
N ALA A 57 -8.87 10.58 -9.17
CA ALA A 57 -8.07 11.49 -9.97
C ALA A 57 -7.65 12.74 -9.19
N LEU A 58 -8.56 13.33 -8.41
CA LEU A 58 -8.26 14.47 -7.55
C LEU A 58 -7.25 14.12 -6.44
N CYS A 59 -7.43 12.97 -5.77
CA CYS A 59 -6.51 12.48 -4.75
C CYS A 59 -5.11 12.28 -5.32
N VAL A 60 -4.98 11.56 -6.43
CA VAL A 60 -3.70 11.31 -7.12
C VAL A 60 -3.02 12.61 -7.51
N ARG A 61 -3.76 13.61 -8.01
CA ARG A 61 -3.20 14.92 -8.39
C ARG A 61 -2.77 15.76 -7.19
N ALA A 62 -3.48 15.65 -6.06
CA ALA A 62 -3.15 16.38 -4.83
C ALA A 62 -1.91 15.82 -4.12
N ARG A 63 -1.59 14.53 -4.30
CA ARG A 63 -0.49 13.86 -3.59
C ARG A 63 0.82 13.93 -4.36
N THR A 64 1.90 14.25 -3.64
CA THR A 64 3.26 14.31 -4.22
C THR A 64 3.78 12.96 -4.69
N GLN A 65 3.32 11.86 -4.07
CA GLN A 65 3.64 10.48 -4.45
C GLN A 65 2.71 9.92 -5.55
N GLY A 66 1.71 10.70 -6.00
CA GLY A 66 0.75 10.28 -7.00
C GLY A 66 -0.06 9.06 -6.57
N VAL A 67 -0.16 8.08 -7.48
CA VAL A 67 -0.93 6.83 -7.32
C VAL A 67 -0.39 5.90 -6.22
N LEU A 68 0.85 6.10 -5.79
CA LEU A 68 1.50 5.28 -4.74
C LEU A 68 1.54 5.97 -3.38
N SER A 69 0.71 7.01 -3.18
CA SER A 69 0.43 7.52 -1.84
C SER A 69 -0.47 6.56 -1.06
N CYS A 70 -0.38 6.57 0.27
CA CYS A 70 -1.24 5.77 1.15
C CYS A 70 -2.72 6.07 0.87
N SER A 71 -3.07 7.36 0.76
CA SER A 71 -4.45 7.78 0.43
C SER A 71 -4.91 7.24 -0.92
N ALA A 72 -4.10 7.39 -1.99
CA ALA A 72 -4.52 6.95 -3.31
C ALA A 72 -4.66 5.43 -3.40
N VAL A 73 -3.71 4.67 -2.84
CA VAL A 73 -3.78 3.21 -2.83
C VAL A 73 -4.99 2.71 -2.05
N TYR A 74 -5.21 3.25 -0.84
CA TYR A 74 -6.40 2.88 -0.06
C TYR A 74 -7.69 3.22 -0.81
N LEU A 75 -7.81 4.44 -1.37
CA LEU A 75 -9.00 4.87 -2.09
C LEU A 75 -9.27 4.02 -3.34
N VAL A 76 -8.23 3.70 -4.11
CA VAL A 76 -8.34 2.82 -5.29
C VAL A 76 -8.81 1.43 -4.88
N LEU A 77 -8.23 0.83 -3.83
CA LEU A 77 -8.68 -0.49 -3.38
C LEU A 77 -10.10 -0.45 -2.82
N LEU A 78 -10.46 0.58 -2.05
CA LEU A 78 -11.81 0.74 -1.53
C LEU A 78 -12.85 0.80 -2.66
N VAL A 79 -12.58 1.58 -3.70
CA VAL A 79 -13.42 1.66 -4.91
C VAL A 79 -13.43 0.33 -5.66
N LEU A 80 -12.27 -0.31 -5.85
CA LEU A 80 -12.17 -1.57 -6.59
C LEU A 80 -12.98 -2.70 -5.94
N PHE A 81 -12.92 -2.82 -4.61
CA PHE A 81 -13.62 -3.87 -3.86
C PHE A 81 -15.12 -3.61 -3.64
N HIS A 82 -15.59 -2.36 -3.70
CA HIS A 82 -17.02 -2.03 -3.51
C HIS A 82 -17.75 -1.66 -4.81
N PHE A 83 -17.03 -1.17 -5.83
CA PHE A 83 -17.60 -0.69 -7.09
C PHE A 83 -17.05 -1.45 -8.31
N GLY A 84 -16.30 -2.53 -8.11
CA GLY A 84 -15.88 -3.39 -9.21
C GLY A 84 -17.06 -3.95 -10.03
N LEU A 85 -18.23 -4.16 -9.39
CA LEU A 85 -19.49 -4.54 -10.05
C LEU A 85 -20.19 -3.38 -10.78
N ALA A 86 -19.90 -2.13 -10.39
CA ALA A 86 -20.56 -0.97 -10.97
C ALA A 86 -20.24 -0.82 -12.46
N LEU A 87 -19.01 -1.12 -12.87
CA LEU A 87 -18.61 -0.99 -14.28
C LEU A 87 -19.34 -1.98 -15.20
N PRO A 88 -19.36 -3.30 -14.93
CA PRO A 88 -20.20 -4.24 -15.69
C PRO A 88 -21.68 -3.83 -15.75
N LEU A 89 -22.25 -3.40 -14.62
CA LEU A 89 -23.65 -2.95 -14.53
C LEU A 89 -23.91 -1.70 -15.39
N ALA A 90 -23.02 -0.71 -15.32
CA ALA A 90 -23.12 0.52 -16.11
C ALA A 90 -23.03 0.25 -17.63
N LEU A 91 -22.33 -0.81 -18.03
CA LEU A 91 -22.20 -1.22 -19.42
C LEU A 91 -23.34 -2.13 -19.89
N HIS A 92 -24.39 -2.34 -19.07
CA HIS A 92 -25.46 -3.30 -19.31
C HIS A 92 -24.94 -4.70 -19.67
N ARG A 93 -23.74 -5.05 -19.19
CA ARG A 93 -23.25 -6.41 -19.34
C ARG A 93 -24.12 -7.26 -18.43
N PRO A 94 -24.80 -8.29 -18.99
CA PRO A 94 -25.52 -9.19 -18.14
C PRO A 94 -24.51 -9.74 -17.13
N LEU A 95 -24.86 -9.62 -15.84
CA LEU A 95 -24.15 -10.35 -14.78
C LEU A 95 -24.56 -11.81 -14.97
N VAL A 96 -24.09 -12.43 -16.06
CA VAL A 96 -24.53 -13.77 -16.46
C VAL A 96 -24.11 -14.70 -15.34
N SER A 97 -25.13 -15.30 -14.76
CA SER A 97 -25.14 -16.35 -13.75
C SER A 97 -24.58 -17.67 -14.27
N SER A 98 -23.57 -17.66 -15.15
CA SER A 98 -22.99 -18.91 -15.64
C SER A 98 -22.46 -19.78 -14.49
N ASP A 99 -22.21 -19.18 -13.32
CA ASP A 99 -21.99 -19.89 -12.07
C ASP A 99 -22.90 -19.35 -10.95
N GLY A 100 -23.90 -20.14 -10.56
CA GLY A 100 -24.86 -19.83 -9.49
C GLY A 100 -24.26 -19.52 -8.11
N GLN A 101 -22.94 -19.60 -7.93
CA GLN A 101 -22.26 -19.38 -6.65
C GLN A 101 -22.14 -17.92 -6.21
N LEU A 102 -21.96 -16.94 -7.11
CA LEU A 102 -21.94 -15.53 -6.68
C LEU A 102 -23.34 -14.96 -6.47
N GLY A 103 -24.34 -15.58 -7.10
CA GLY A 103 -25.76 -15.31 -6.92
C GLY A 103 -26.04 -13.80 -6.85
N PHE A 104 -25.67 -13.04 -7.90
CA PHE A 104 -25.84 -11.59 -7.92
C PHE A 104 -27.30 -11.14 -7.80
N ASP A 105 -28.25 -12.07 -7.74
CA ASP A 105 -29.65 -11.84 -7.37
C ASP A 105 -29.79 -10.99 -6.10
N TRP A 106 -28.85 -11.09 -5.14
CA TRP A 106 -28.85 -10.22 -3.95
C TRP A 106 -28.82 -8.72 -4.32
N ILE A 107 -28.08 -8.34 -5.38
CA ILE A 107 -27.96 -6.94 -5.79
C ILE A 107 -29.25 -6.42 -6.42
N LEU A 108 -30.05 -7.32 -7.01
CA LEU A 108 -31.32 -7.01 -7.65
C LEU A 108 -32.50 -7.13 -6.68
N SER A 109 -32.40 -7.98 -5.66
CA SER A 109 -33.44 -8.21 -4.65
C SER A 109 -33.59 -7.05 -3.67
N VAL A 110 -32.51 -6.31 -3.44
CA VAL A 110 -32.46 -5.12 -2.58
C VAL A 110 -32.38 -3.89 -3.47
N SER A 111 -32.76 -2.70 -2.98
CA SER A 111 -32.58 -1.44 -3.70
C SER A 111 -31.09 -1.23 -4.06
N THR A 112 -30.73 -1.65 -5.29
CA THR A 112 -29.37 -1.53 -5.85
C THR A 112 -28.86 -0.10 -5.72
N GLY A 113 -29.75 0.87 -5.99
CA GLY A 113 -29.48 2.29 -5.87
C GLY A 113 -29.06 2.69 -4.47
N ARG A 114 -29.83 2.28 -3.45
CA ARG A 114 -29.52 2.60 -2.05
C ARG A 114 -28.16 2.03 -1.61
N ILE A 115 -27.85 0.80 -2.01
CA ILE A 115 -26.57 0.15 -1.67
C ILE A 115 -25.38 0.92 -2.27
N PHE A 116 -25.44 1.22 -3.58
CA PHE A 116 -24.37 1.98 -4.25
C PHE A 116 -24.23 3.40 -3.70
N THR A 117 -25.34 4.07 -3.39
CA THR A 117 -25.33 5.42 -2.80
C THR A 117 -24.68 5.43 -1.42
N ILE A 118 -25.05 4.51 -0.52
CA ILE A 118 -24.43 4.41 0.83
C ILE A 118 -22.93 4.13 0.71
N ALA A 119 -22.54 3.20 -0.16
CA ALA A 119 -21.13 2.91 -0.38
C ALA A 119 -20.38 4.13 -0.95
N ALA A 120 -21.00 4.90 -1.85
CA ALA A 120 -20.38 6.06 -2.47
C ALA A 120 -20.19 7.19 -1.45
N ILE A 121 -21.17 7.39 -0.55
CA ILE A 121 -21.08 8.30 0.60
C ILE A 121 -19.88 7.91 1.47
N GLY A 122 -19.71 6.63 1.79
CA GLY A 122 -18.57 6.14 2.57
C GLY A 122 -17.22 6.43 1.90
N VAL A 123 -17.09 6.16 0.60
CA VAL A 123 -15.87 6.46 -0.16
C VAL A 123 -15.59 7.97 -0.22
N ALA A 124 -16.62 8.78 -0.45
CA ALA A 124 -16.50 10.24 -0.49
C ALA A 124 -16.11 10.81 0.87
N ALA A 125 -16.68 10.30 1.97
CA ALA A 125 -16.30 10.67 3.33
C ALA A 125 -14.82 10.34 3.62
N ALA A 126 -14.35 9.17 3.21
CA ALA A 126 -12.92 8.83 3.29
C ALA A 126 -12.05 9.80 2.49
N ALA A 127 -12.45 10.17 1.27
CA ALA A 127 -11.72 11.15 0.46
C ALA A 127 -11.67 12.54 1.12
N VAL A 128 -12.76 12.99 1.75
CA VAL A 128 -12.78 14.23 2.53
C VAL A 128 -11.79 14.15 3.70
N GLY A 129 -11.82 13.07 4.48
CA GLY A 129 -10.86 12.84 5.56
C GLY A 129 -9.41 12.88 5.09
N MET A 130 -9.10 12.22 3.97
CA MET A 130 -7.77 12.23 3.35
C MET A 130 -7.31 13.64 3.01
N SER A 131 -8.20 14.49 2.52
CA SER A 131 -7.85 15.83 2.04
C SER A 131 -7.36 16.79 3.14
N LEU A 132 -7.68 16.53 4.43
CA LEU A 132 -7.38 17.45 5.53
C LEU A 132 -5.90 17.50 5.95
N PRO A 133 -5.17 16.39 6.17
CA PRO A 133 -3.78 16.47 6.64
C PRO A 133 -2.79 16.96 5.57
N ALA A 134 -3.21 17.06 4.31
CA ALA A 134 -2.35 17.39 3.18
C ALA A 134 -1.69 18.79 3.24
N SER A 135 -2.16 19.71 4.08
CA SER A 135 -1.63 21.09 4.14
C SER A 135 -0.42 21.30 5.07
N SER A 136 -0.14 20.38 6.00
CA SER A 136 0.89 20.59 7.04
C SER A 136 2.29 20.10 6.64
N ALA A 137 2.41 19.19 5.66
CA ALA A 137 3.68 18.54 5.31
C ALA A 137 4.69 19.45 4.56
N GLY A 138 4.28 20.63 4.11
CA GLY A 138 5.15 21.55 3.36
C GLY A 138 6.17 22.33 4.20
N ARG A 139 6.09 22.30 5.53
CA ARG A 139 6.78 23.29 6.38
C ARG A 139 8.01 22.78 7.15
N VAL A 140 8.20 21.47 7.30
CA VAL A 140 9.25 20.94 8.20
C VAL A 140 10.61 20.72 7.52
N TYR A 141 10.70 20.76 6.18
CA TYR A 141 11.98 20.51 5.49
C TYR A 141 12.90 21.73 5.37
N ARG A 142 12.46 22.93 5.77
CA ARG A 142 13.17 24.18 5.47
C ARG A 142 13.54 24.91 6.76
N ASP A 143 14.62 24.46 7.42
CA ASP A 143 15.63 25.38 8.01
C ASP A 143 16.80 24.73 8.78
N ARG A 144 17.12 23.44 8.62
CA ARG A 144 18.32 22.89 9.28
C ARG A 144 19.65 23.21 8.58
N SER A 145 19.63 24.01 7.52
CA SER A 145 20.81 24.28 6.67
C SER A 145 21.25 25.75 6.65
N THR A 146 20.71 26.62 7.50
CA THR A 146 21.01 28.06 7.49
C THR A 146 21.72 28.58 8.75
N GLY A 147 21.93 27.73 9.77
CA GLY A 147 22.83 28.04 10.88
C GLY A 147 24.29 27.75 10.52
N GLY A 148 24.95 28.69 9.86
CA GLY A 148 26.37 28.64 9.47
C GLY A 148 27.32 28.49 10.66
N THR A 149 27.48 27.25 11.12
CA THR A 149 28.61 26.83 11.95
C THR A 149 29.43 25.88 11.09
N ASP A 150 30.71 26.23 10.90
CA ASP A 150 31.73 25.45 10.19
C ASP A 150 31.89 24.07 10.82
N THR A 151 30.91 23.19 10.57
CA THR A 151 30.95 21.82 11.04
C THR A 151 31.90 21.09 10.08
N PRO A 152 33.05 20.59 10.55
CA PRO A 152 34.09 20.04 9.69
C PRO A 152 33.53 18.94 8.79
N ALA A 153 33.94 18.96 7.52
CA ALA A 153 33.47 18.11 6.43
C ALA A 153 33.68 16.59 6.62
N ASP A 154 34.24 16.18 7.75
CA ASP A 154 34.67 14.81 8.04
C ASP A 154 33.76 14.05 9.02
N MET A 155 32.56 14.56 9.34
CA MET A 155 31.59 13.78 10.10
C MET A 155 31.16 12.54 9.28
N PRO A 156 31.52 11.31 9.71
CA PRO A 156 31.22 10.10 8.96
C PRO A 156 29.71 9.98 8.80
N ALA A 157 29.28 9.65 7.57
CA ALA A 157 27.87 9.49 7.24
C ALA A 157 27.17 8.65 8.33
N PRO A 158 26.01 9.10 8.85
CA PRO A 158 25.32 8.42 9.94
C PRO A 158 25.12 6.94 9.57
N PRO A 159 25.37 6.03 10.52
CA PRO A 159 25.50 4.62 10.25
C PRO A 159 24.33 4.06 9.45
N THR A 160 24.72 3.17 8.54
CA THR A 160 23.93 2.47 7.55
C THR A 160 22.66 1.84 8.15
N ARG A 161 21.59 1.82 7.34
CA ARG A 161 20.26 1.28 7.64
C ARG A 161 20.34 0.04 8.55
N SER A 162 19.52 0.02 9.60
CA SER A 162 19.40 -1.10 10.53
C SER A 162 18.96 -2.37 9.78
N ALA A 163 19.93 -3.21 9.40
CA ALA A 163 19.65 -4.50 8.77
C ALA A 163 18.69 -5.36 9.61
N ALA A 164 18.61 -5.12 10.93
CA ALA A 164 17.73 -5.81 11.85
C ALA A 164 16.24 -5.69 11.49
N THR A 165 15.76 -4.51 11.08
CA THR A 165 14.34 -4.32 10.71
C THR A 165 13.98 -5.19 9.51
N GLY A 166 14.86 -5.25 8.51
CA GLY A 166 14.67 -6.10 7.34
C GLY A 166 14.73 -7.59 7.65
N VAL A 167 15.62 -8.01 8.56
CA VAL A 167 15.71 -9.41 9.03
C VAL A 167 14.44 -9.82 9.77
N VAL A 168 13.93 -8.97 10.65
CA VAL A 168 12.68 -9.22 11.37
C VAL A 168 11.49 -9.27 10.40
N GLY A 169 11.44 -8.33 9.45
CA GLY A 169 10.43 -8.36 8.39
C GLY A 169 10.44 -9.67 7.59
N PHE A 170 11.63 -10.14 7.21
CA PHE A 170 11.78 -11.44 6.54
C PHE A 170 11.34 -12.62 7.41
N ALA A 171 11.71 -12.63 8.70
CA ALA A 171 11.34 -13.69 9.64
C ALA A 171 9.82 -13.75 9.86
N ILE A 172 9.16 -12.60 10.05
CA ILE A 172 7.69 -12.51 10.17
C ILE A 172 7.02 -13.02 8.89
N LEU A 173 7.52 -12.59 7.73
CA LEU A 173 6.99 -13.01 6.43
C LEU A 173 7.10 -14.54 6.25
N ALA A 174 8.29 -15.11 6.53
CA ALA A 174 8.52 -16.54 6.44
C ALA A 174 7.62 -17.33 7.40
N ALA A 175 7.56 -16.91 8.67
CA ALA A 175 6.72 -17.54 9.67
C ALA A 175 5.23 -17.50 9.30
N SER A 176 4.76 -16.36 8.78
CA SER A 176 3.35 -16.20 8.36
C SER A 176 3.01 -17.09 7.18
N ILE A 177 3.89 -17.18 6.16
CA ILE A 177 3.71 -18.10 5.02
C ILE A 177 3.70 -19.55 5.50
N SER A 178 4.69 -19.95 6.30
CA SER A 178 4.80 -21.33 6.79
C SER A 178 3.60 -21.73 7.65
N LEU A 179 3.15 -20.86 8.55
CA LEU A 179 2.01 -21.13 9.42
C LEU A 179 0.69 -21.14 8.63
N MET A 180 0.52 -20.26 7.64
CA MET A 180 -0.65 -20.29 6.75
C MET A 180 -0.71 -21.61 5.97
N LEU A 181 0.39 -22.03 5.36
CA LEU A 181 0.45 -23.31 4.65
C LEU A 181 0.23 -24.51 5.58
N LEU A 182 0.69 -24.43 6.82
CA LEU A 182 0.43 -25.46 7.83
C LEU A 182 -1.05 -25.52 8.23
N LEU A 183 -1.72 -24.37 8.40
CA LEU A 183 -3.15 -24.33 8.69
C LEU A 183 -3.97 -24.92 7.54
N ILE A 184 -3.66 -24.54 6.30
CA ILE A 184 -4.29 -25.10 5.10
C ILE A 184 -4.12 -26.62 5.06
N ARG A 185 -2.89 -27.10 5.28
CA ARG A 185 -2.58 -28.53 5.33
C ARG A 185 -3.29 -29.26 6.47
N ARG A 186 -3.43 -28.65 7.65
CA ARG A 186 -4.12 -29.25 8.80
C ARG A 186 -5.63 -29.31 8.60
N ALA A 187 -6.20 -28.30 7.94
CA ALA A 187 -7.64 -28.17 7.74
C ALA A 187 -8.22 -29.21 6.76
N GLY A 188 -7.51 -29.53 5.67
CA GLY A 188 -8.00 -30.49 4.66
C GLY A 188 -6.92 -31.28 3.93
N GLY A 189 -5.74 -31.42 4.52
CA GLY A 189 -4.62 -32.16 3.91
C GLY A 189 -4.01 -31.44 2.71
N SER A 190 -3.28 -32.19 1.88
CA SER A 190 -2.78 -31.69 0.59
C SER A 190 -3.89 -31.56 -0.46
N GLY A 191 -5.03 -32.25 -0.27
CA GLY A 191 -6.18 -32.15 -1.15
C GLY A 191 -6.76 -30.74 -1.21
N LEU A 192 -6.72 -30.02 -0.07
CA LEU A 192 -7.22 -28.66 0.01
C LEU A 192 -6.37 -27.64 -0.78
N LEU A 193 -5.11 -27.98 -1.14
CA LEU A 193 -4.33 -27.18 -2.08
C LEU A 193 -4.87 -27.22 -3.51
N PHE A 194 -5.73 -28.19 -3.80
CA PHE A 194 -6.42 -28.38 -5.09
C PHE A 194 -7.95 -28.37 -4.93
N GLY A 195 -8.44 -28.09 -3.71
CA GLY A 195 -9.86 -28.09 -3.36
C GLY A 195 -10.56 -26.79 -3.77
N SER A 196 -11.87 -26.74 -3.53
CA SER A 196 -12.64 -25.54 -3.80
C SER A 196 -12.32 -24.45 -2.76
N TYR A 197 -12.58 -23.19 -3.12
CA TYR A 197 -12.45 -22.09 -2.16
C TYR A 197 -13.45 -22.18 -1.01
N GLU A 198 -14.59 -22.82 -1.23
CA GLU A 198 -15.58 -23.06 -0.19
C GLU A 198 -15.01 -23.99 0.89
N ASP A 199 -14.26 -25.04 0.51
CA ASP A 199 -13.55 -25.91 1.45
C ASP A 199 -12.49 -25.12 2.24
N LEU A 200 -11.75 -24.24 1.57
CA LEU A 200 -10.76 -23.39 2.23
C LEU A 200 -11.40 -22.45 3.24
N ILE A 201 -12.51 -21.80 2.89
CA ILE A 201 -13.15 -20.87 3.83
C ILE A 201 -13.76 -21.63 5.01
N THR A 202 -14.45 -22.74 4.73
CA THR A 202 -15.17 -23.52 5.75
C THR A 202 -14.23 -24.22 6.71
N LEU A 203 -13.07 -24.69 6.24
CA LEU A 203 -12.14 -25.48 7.07
C LEU A 203 -10.96 -24.65 7.61
N ALA A 204 -10.32 -23.82 6.78
CA ALA A 204 -9.08 -23.12 7.18
C ALA A 204 -9.34 -21.69 7.71
N TYR A 205 -10.26 -20.93 7.11
CA TYR A 205 -10.50 -19.54 7.51
C TYR A 205 -11.33 -19.37 8.79
N ARG A 206 -11.80 -20.48 9.38
CA ARG A 206 -12.39 -20.44 10.73
C ARG A 206 -11.34 -20.21 11.82
N ASP A 207 -10.07 -20.44 11.53
CA ASP A 207 -9.02 -20.30 12.53
C ASP A 207 -8.81 -18.81 12.90
N PRO A 208 -8.88 -18.45 14.20
CA PRO A 208 -8.73 -17.08 14.67
C PRO A 208 -7.34 -16.48 14.38
N LEU A 209 -6.36 -17.28 13.98
CA LEU A 209 -5.03 -16.83 13.60
C LEU A 209 -4.97 -16.22 12.20
N VAL A 210 -5.88 -16.56 11.29
CA VAL A 210 -5.80 -16.15 9.87
C VAL A 210 -5.68 -14.63 9.68
N PRO A 211 -6.48 -13.77 10.37
CA PRO A 211 -6.32 -12.31 10.26
C PRO A 211 -4.94 -11.81 10.71
N TYR A 212 -4.29 -12.49 11.66
CA TYR A 212 -2.94 -12.14 12.13
C TYR A 212 -1.86 -12.61 11.16
N LEU A 213 -2.08 -13.73 10.47
CA LEU A 213 -1.19 -14.20 9.40
C LEU A 213 -1.26 -13.28 8.18
N ASP A 214 -2.46 -12.86 7.78
CA ASP A 214 -2.64 -11.87 6.71
C ASP A 214 -1.93 -10.55 7.04
N PHE A 215 -2.07 -10.08 8.29
CA PHE A 215 -1.31 -8.94 8.79
C PHE A 215 0.21 -9.20 8.74
N GLY A 216 0.67 -10.35 9.23
CA GLY A 216 2.08 -10.72 9.23
C GLY A 216 2.70 -10.77 7.82
N LEU A 217 1.96 -11.25 6.82
CA LEU A 217 2.36 -11.23 5.42
C LEU A 217 2.59 -9.78 4.92
N GLY A 218 1.62 -8.90 5.15
CA GLY A 218 1.71 -7.49 4.73
C GLY A 218 2.79 -6.72 5.49
N PHE A 219 2.79 -6.84 6.81
CA PHE A 219 3.71 -6.15 7.71
C PHE A 219 5.16 -6.61 7.47
N GLY A 220 5.39 -7.93 7.39
CA GLY A 220 6.70 -8.50 7.12
C GLY A 220 7.26 -8.08 5.76
N LEU A 221 6.44 -8.14 4.70
CA LEU A 221 6.84 -7.71 3.35
C LEU A 221 7.13 -6.21 3.30
N MET A 222 6.35 -5.39 3.99
CA MET A 222 6.55 -3.94 4.04
C MET A 222 7.83 -3.58 4.80
N LEU A 223 8.08 -4.13 5.99
CA LEU A 223 9.33 -3.92 6.75
C LEU A 223 10.56 -4.35 5.95
N LEU A 224 10.46 -5.51 5.28
CA LEU A 224 11.51 -6.01 4.39
C LEU A 224 11.78 -5.02 3.25
N THR A 225 10.74 -4.42 2.67
CA THR A 225 10.86 -3.44 1.58
C THR A 225 11.57 -2.15 2.02
N VAL A 226 11.22 -1.64 3.20
CA VAL A 226 11.78 -0.40 3.76
C VAL A 226 13.27 -0.55 4.06
N ASP A 227 13.66 -1.56 4.84
CA ASP A 227 15.02 -1.63 5.42
C ASP A 227 15.85 -2.86 5.02
N GLY A 228 15.29 -3.81 4.28
CA GLY A 228 16.00 -5.03 3.90
C GLY A 228 17.24 -4.81 3.03
N GLY A 229 18.28 -5.64 3.25
CA GLY A 229 19.40 -5.72 2.32
C GLY A 229 18.96 -6.19 0.91
N ARG A 230 19.74 -5.90 -0.14
CA ARG A 230 19.37 -6.27 -1.53
C ARG A 230 19.11 -7.77 -1.69
N ARG A 231 19.95 -8.61 -1.09
CA ARG A 231 19.81 -10.09 -1.12
C ARG A 231 18.57 -10.54 -0.36
N LEU A 232 18.40 -10.05 0.88
CA LEU A 232 17.27 -10.40 1.73
C LEU A 232 15.92 -10.00 1.14
N ARG A 233 15.82 -8.78 0.55
CA ARG A 233 14.61 -8.37 -0.17
C ARG A 233 14.27 -9.28 -1.32
N ARG A 234 15.25 -9.64 -2.14
CA ARG A 234 15.05 -10.57 -3.27
C ARG A 234 14.56 -11.93 -2.77
N ALA A 235 15.17 -12.45 -1.72
CA ALA A 235 14.75 -13.72 -1.11
C ALA A 235 13.30 -13.65 -0.61
N GLY A 236 12.93 -12.60 0.13
CA GLY A 236 11.55 -12.48 0.62
C GLY A 236 10.53 -12.20 -0.48
N TYR A 237 10.87 -11.45 -1.53
CA TYR A 237 10.00 -11.27 -2.70
C TYR A 237 9.80 -12.57 -3.47
N LEU A 238 10.86 -13.37 -3.64
CA LEU A 238 10.76 -14.69 -4.25
C LEU A 238 9.88 -15.62 -3.41
N MET A 239 10.13 -15.68 -2.10
CA MET A 239 9.35 -16.49 -1.16
C MET A 239 7.87 -16.10 -1.15
N PHE A 240 7.56 -14.80 -1.09
CA PHE A 240 6.19 -14.32 -1.17
C PHE A 240 5.58 -14.57 -2.56
N GLY A 241 6.35 -14.42 -3.63
CA GLY A 241 5.90 -14.74 -4.99
C GLY A 241 5.52 -16.21 -5.16
N LEU A 242 6.32 -17.12 -4.61
CA LEU A 242 6.02 -18.56 -4.59
C LEU A 242 4.75 -18.86 -3.79
N PHE A 243 4.58 -18.21 -2.63
CA PHE A 243 3.33 -18.31 -1.87
C PHE A 243 2.13 -17.76 -2.66
N ALA A 244 2.27 -16.62 -3.33
CA ALA A 244 1.22 -16.01 -4.13
C ALA A 244 0.76 -16.92 -5.29
N LEU A 245 1.67 -17.67 -5.90
CA LEU A 245 1.35 -18.66 -6.94
C LEU A 245 0.43 -19.79 -6.41
N ILE A 246 0.49 -20.09 -5.13
CA ILE A 246 -0.39 -21.08 -4.47
C ILE A 246 -1.67 -20.40 -3.99
N ALA A 247 -1.54 -19.25 -3.34
CA ALA A 247 -2.64 -18.55 -2.68
C ALA A 247 -3.68 -17.97 -3.67
N LEU A 248 -3.24 -17.52 -4.85
CA LEU A 248 -4.14 -16.93 -5.86
C LEU A 248 -5.15 -17.96 -6.44
N PRO A 249 -4.74 -19.15 -6.91
CA PRO A 249 -5.67 -20.22 -7.29
C PRO A 249 -6.64 -20.64 -6.18
N LEU A 250 -6.18 -20.59 -4.93
CA LEU A 250 -7.01 -20.85 -3.76
C LEU A 250 -8.01 -19.74 -3.43
N GLY A 251 -8.11 -18.68 -4.25
CA GLY A 251 -9.03 -17.56 -4.01
C GLY A 251 -8.58 -16.58 -2.92
N MET A 252 -7.36 -16.72 -2.38
CA MET A 252 -6.80 -15.86 -1.33
C MET A 252 -6.26 -14.52 -1.88
N ARG A 253 -7.00 -13.90 -2.80
CA ARG A 253 -6.58 -12.67 -3.50
C ARG A 253 -6.31 -11.49 -2.57
N GLY A 254 -7.06 -11.34 -1.48
CA GLY A 254 -6.84 -10.26 -0.50
C GLY A 254 -5.52 -10.44 0.24
N THR A 255 -5.24 -11.68 0.66
CA THR A 255 -3.99 -12.10 1.31
C THR A 255 -2.76 -11.82 0.44
N VAL A 256 -2.89 -11.77 -0.88
CA VAL A 256 -1.79 -11.41 -1.80
C VAL A 256 -1.78 -9.93 -2.14
N LEU A 257 -2.93 -9.36 -2.51
CA LEU A 257 -3.04 -8.00 -3.04
C LEU A 257 -2.67 -6.94 -2.01
N PHE A 258 -3.12 -7.08 -0.76
CA PHE A 258 -2.86 -6.06 0.27
C PHE A 258 -1.38 -5.97 0.67
N PRO A 259 -0.65 -7.08 0.91
CA PRO A 259 0.80 -7.02 1.11
C PRO A 259 1.55 -6.38 -0.06
N VAL A 260 1.17 -6.72 -1.30
CA VAL A 260 1.81 -6.14 -2.51
C VAL A 260 1.56 -4.64 -2.58
N ALA A 261 0.33 -4.19 -2.33
CA ALA A 261 -0.02 -2.78 -2.32
C ALA A 261 0.75 -2.00 -1.23
N ALA A 262 0.82 -2.54 -0.01
CA ALA A 262 1.58 -1.96 1.09
C ALA A 262 3.09 -1.87 0.76
N ALA A 263 3.67 -2.93 0.20
CA ALA A 263 5.06 -2.96 -0.23
C ALA A 263 5.34 -1.97 -1.38
N ALA A 264 4.40 -1.79 -2.30
CA ALA A 264 4.53 -0.81 -3.39
C ALA A 264 4.58 0.62 -2.87
N VAL A 265 3.72 0.97 -1.90
CA VAL A 265 3.75 2.26 -1.20
C VAL A 265 5.10 2.46 -0.50
N ALA A 266 5.53 1.48 0.30
CA ALA A 266 6.82 1.54 1.01
C ALA A 266 8.02 1.70 0.07
N HIS A 267 8.03 1.01 -1.06
CA HIS A 267 9.08 1.14 -2.07
C HIS A 267 9.14 2.57 -2.65
N MET A 268 7.99 3.21 -2.87
CA MET A 268 7.92 4.59 -3.35
C MET A 268 8.34 5.60 -2.28
N MET A 269 7.92 5.41 -1.03
CA MET A 269 8.35 6.23 0.11
C MET A 269 9.88 6.22 0.23
N ARG A 270 10.50 5.03 0.16
CA ARG A 270 11.95 4.86 0.19
C ARG A 270 12.66 5.57 -0.97
N ARG A 271 12.15 5.45 -2.20
CA ARG A 271 12.72 6.14 -3.37
C ARG A 271 12.66 7.66 -3.25
N SER A 272 11.58 8.17 -2.65
CA SER A 272 11.38 9.61 -2.47
C SER A 272 12.33 10.20 -1.42
N GLY A 273 12.71 9.42 -0.40
CA GLY A 273 13.68 9.82 0.62
C GLY A 273 15.15 9.83 0.15
N ASP A 274 15.50 9.02 -0.86
CA ASP A 274 16.85 8.94 -1.43
C ASP A 274 17.10 10.00 -2.53
N ALA A 275 16.10 10.80 -2.90
CA ALA A 275 16.26 11.85 -3.91
C ALA A 275 17.23 12.93 -3.38
N PRO A 276 18.30 13.26 -4.12
CA PRO A 276 19.26 14.27 -3.68
C PRO A 276 18.52 15.60 -3.48
N SER A 277 18.57 16.12 -2.25
CA SER A 277 18.15 17.48 -1.97
C SER A 277 19.01 18.38 -2.84
N PHE A 278 18.44 18.92 -3.92
CA PHE A 278 19.15 19.91 -4.72
C PHE A 278 19.66 20.98 -3.76
N PRO A 279 20.96 21.34 -3.80
CA PRO A 279 21.47 22.39 -2.95
C PRO A 279 20.57 23.61 -3.19
N PRO A 280 20.05 24.26 -2.12
CA PRO A 280 19.24 25.45 -2.29
C PRO A 280 20.06 26.37 -3.19
N ALA A 281 19.49 26.73 -4.35
CA ALA A 281 20.11 27.65 -5.29
C ALA A 281 20.61 28.81 -4.43
N LYS A 282 21.95 28.90 -4.27
CA LYS A 282 22.57 29.80 -3.29
C LYS A 282 21.86 31.11 -3.46
N ALA A 283 21.14 31.54 -2.42
CA ALA A 283 20.52 32.84 -2.39
C ALA A 283 21.65 33.78 -2.78
N ALA A 284 21.56 34.34 -3.98
CA ALA A 284 22.52 35.27 -4.54
C ALA A 284 22.37 36.55 -3.73
N GLY A 285 22.86 36.48 -2.50
CA GLY A 285 22.83 37.51 -1.53
C GLY A 285 24.04 38.40 -1.77
N ARG A 286 23.71 39.62 -2.17
CA ARG A 286 24.50 40.85 -2.06
C ARG A 286 25.52 41.12 -3.16
N GLY A 287 25.10 42.03 -4.03
CA GLY A 287 25.94 43.19 -4.35
C GLY A 287 26.57 43.23 -5.73
N ARG A 288 26.21 42.35 -6.66
CA ARG A 288 26.56 42.55 -8.07
C ARG A 288 25.39 43.17 -8.80
N GLU A 289 25.57 44.43 -9.21
CA GLU A 289 24.74 45.10 -10.22
C GLU A 289 24.29 44.09 -11.26
N ILE A 290 22.98 44.00 -11.47
CA ILE A 290 22.39 43.29 -12.59
C ILE A 290 22.74 44.12 -13.83
N ARG A 291 23.97 43.98 -14.34
CA ARG A 291 24.23 44.21 -15.76
C ARG A 291 23.44 43.13 -16.48
N LEU A 292 22.33 43.51 -17.10
CA LEU A 292 21.61 42.67 -18.05
C LEU A 292 22.64 42.11 -19.04
N PRO A 293 22.89 40.79 -19.06
CA PRO A 293 23.76 40.23 -20.09
C PRO A 293 22.98 40.28 -21.41
N VAL A 294 23.32 41.25 -22.27
CA VAL A 294 22.80 41.40 -23.64
C VAL A 294 23.41 40.34 -24.59
N SER A 295 23.78 39.16 -24.07
CA SER A 295 24.20 38.04 -24.91
C SER A 295 23.66 36.74 -24.35
N PHE A 296 22.51 36.33 -24.89
CA PHE A 296 22.10 34.94 -24.82
C PHE A 296 23.12 34.11 -25.60
N SER A 297 24.02 33.44 -24.88
CA SER A 297 24.90 32.45 -25.50
C SER A 297 24.06 31.26 -25.96
N ARG A 298 24.34 30.78 -27.16
CA ARG A 298 23.63 29.68 -27.85
C ARG A 298 23.68 28.36 -27.06
N ASP A 299 24.51 28.28 -26.02
CA ASP A 299 24.70 27.10 -25.18
C ASP A 299 23.59 26.88 -24.13
N ASP A 300 22.85 27.93 -23.75
CA ASP A 300 21.73 27.80 -22.79
C ASP A 300 20.51 27.05 -23.40
N VAL A 301 20.42 27.01 -24.73
CA VAL A 301 19.40 26.22 -25.46
C VAL A 301 19.61 24.71 -25.28
N VAL A 302 20.84 24.27 -24.98
CA VAL A 302 21.17 22.84 -24.79
C VAL A 302 20.75 22.37 -23.38
N ALA A 303 20.75 23.25 -22.38
CA ALA A 303 20.33 22.92 -21.02
C ALA A 303 18.80 22.66 -20.93
N GLY A 304 17.98 23.41 -21.68
CA GLY A 304 16.53 23.21 -21.76
C GLY A 304 16.10 21.88 -22.40
N LYS A 305 16.99 21.22 -23.16
CA LYS A 305 16.67 19.95 -23.85
C LYS A 305 16.78 18.72 -22.94
N ARG A 306 17.39 18.83 -21.74
CA ARG A 306 17.52 17.71 -20.79
C ARG A 306 16.26 17.47 -19.93
N ASP A 307 15.39 18.46 -19.75
CA ASP A 307 14.15 18.28 -18.98
C ASP A 307 13.07 17.49 -19.73
N GLY A 308 13.10 17.48 -21.07
CA GLY A 308 12.17 16.69 -21.89
C GLY A 308 12.29 15.16 -21.69
N ARG A 309 13.45 14.65 -21.28
CA ARG A 309 13.65 13.19 -21.05
C ARG A 309 13.03 12.67 -19.75
N ARG A 310 12.70 13.54 -18.79
CA ARG A 310 12.00 13.12 -17.55
C ARG A 310 10.49 12.92 -17.76
N GLY A 311 9.91 13.52 -18.80
CA GLY A 311 8.50 13.35 -19.13
C GLY A 311 8.17 11.95 -19.66
N SER A 312 9.01 11.42 -20.57
CA SER A 312 8.71 10.14 -21.26
C SER A 312 8.78 8.91 -20.35
N SER A 313 9.65 8.89 -19.33
CA SER A 313 9.74 7.71 -18.44
C SER A 313 8.56 7.57 -17.46
N ARG A 314 7.82 8.65 -17.22
CA ARG A 314 6.60 8.60 -16.39
C ARG A 314 5.44 7.92 -17.14
N TRP A 315 5.27 8.23 -18.41
CA TRP A 315 4.22 7.65 -19.24
C TRP A 315 4.43 6.15 -19.49
N THR A 316 5.68 5.71 -19.71
CA THR A 316 5.97 4.27 -19.84
C THR A 316 5.72 3.50 -18.54
N GLY A 317 5.98 4.11 -17.38
CA GLY A 317 5.66 3.52 -16.07
C GLY A 317 4.15 3.37 -15.82
N ILE A 318 3.35 4.36 -16.21
CA ILE A 318 1.88 4.30 -16.08
C ILE A 318 1.31 3.22 -17.02
N GLY A 319 1.75 3.19 -18.28
CA GLY A 319 1.32 2.18 -19.24
C GLY A 319 1.64 0.75 -18.76
N ALA A 320 2.86 0.53 -18.25
CA ALA A 320 3.24 -0.77 -17.69
C ALA A 320 2.42 -1.16 -16.45
N ALA A 321 2.12 -0.20 -15.56
CA ALA A 321 1.29 -0.45 -14.38
C ALA A 321 -0.16 -0.78 -14.76
N LEU A 322 -0.73 -0.09 -15.75
CA LEU A 322 -2.07 -0.38 -16.27
C LEU A 322 -2.12 -1.76 -16.93
N LEU A 323 -1.13 -2.09 -17.78
CA LEU A 323 -1.02 -3.42 -18.40
C LEU A 323 -0.89 -4.52 -17.34
N ALA A 324 -0.06 -4.32 -16.32
CA ALA A 324 0.08 -5.26 -15.21
C ALA A 324 -1.23 -5.39 -14.41
N GLY A 325 -1.95 -4.29 -14.20
CA GLY A 325 -3.25 -4.29 -13.54
C GLY A 325 -4.31 -5.04 -14.34
N VAL A 326 -4.39 -4.82 -15.66
CA VAL A 326 -5.29 -5.56 -16.56
C VAL A 326 -4.93 -7.04 -16.58
N ALA A 327 -3.65 -7.39 -16.73
CA ALA A 327 -3.21 -8.77 -16.69
C ALA A 327 -3.54 -9.45 -15.35
N LEU A 328 -3.36 -8.75 -14.23
CA LEU A 328 -3.74 -9.23 -12.92
C LEU A 328 -5.25 -9.45 -12.80
N LEU A 329 -6.08 -8.50 -13.26
CA LEU A 329 -7.54 -8.63 -13.24
C LEU A 329 -8.04 -9.77 -14.12
N SER A 330 -7.47 -9.92 -15.32
CA SER A 330 -7.74 -11.06 -16.20
C SER A 330 -7.33 -12.39 -15.57
N ALA A 331 -6.17 -12.42 -14.89
CA ALA A 331 -5.74 -13.61 -14.16
C ALA A 331 -6.69 -13.92 -12.99
N VAL A 332 -7.19 -12.91 -12.27
CA VAL A 332 -8.19 -13.09 -11.21
C VAL A 332 -9.48 -13.71 -11.78
N GLY A 333 -9.98 -13.22 -12.92
CA GLY A 333 -11.13 -13.82 -13.62
C GLY A 333 -10.88 -15.29 -13.98
N ALA A 334 -9.73 -15.60 -14.57
CA ALA A 334 -9.39 -16.98 -14.94
C ALA A 334 -9.25 -17.92 -13.73
N LEU A 335 -8.64 -17.42 -12.64
CA LEU A 335 -8.47 -18.18 -11.40
C LEU A 335 -9.81 -18.42 -10.70
N ARG A 336 -10.79 -17.54 -10.88
CA ARG A 336 -12.15 -17.75 -10.38
C ARG A 336 -12.74 -19.02 -10.97
N ASP A 337 -12.66 -19.21 -12.28
CA ASP A 337 -13.31 -20.37 -12.92
C ASP A 337 -12.62 -21.69 -12.51
N ILE A 338 -11.27 -21.67 -12.40
CA ILE A 338 -10.46 -22.78 -11.86
C ILE A 338 -10.87 -23.12 -10.41
N ARG A 339 -11.14 -22.11 -9.60
CA ARG A 339 -11.52 -22.26 -8.19
C ARG A 339 -12.90 -22.87 -8.01
N GLN A 340 -13.82 -22.60 -8.93
CA GLN A 340 -15.21 -23.03 -8.82
C GLN A 340 -15.40 -24.49 -9.22
N HIS A 341 -14.76 -24.93 -10.30
CA HIS A 341 -14.91 -26.29 -10.81
C HIS A 341 -13.72 -27.20 -10.45
N GLY A 342 -12.65 -26.64 -9.87
CA GLY A 342 -11.41 -27.35 -9.61
C GLY A 342 -10.57 -27.56 -10.88
N LEU A 343 -9.26 -27.76 -10.72
CA LEU A 343 -8.32 -27.94 -11.84
C LEU A 343 -8.62 -29.17 -12.71
N ALA A 344 -9.36 -30.16 -12.17
CA ALA A 344 -9.66 -31.40 -12.87
C ALA A 344 -10.85 -31.28 -13.84
N GLU A 345 -11.78 -30.36 -13.60
CA GLU A 345 -13.05 -30.29 -14.34
C GLU A 345 -13.11 -29.10 -15.31
N VAL A 346 -12.24 -28.09 -15.16
CA VAL A 346 -12.20 -26.93 -16.06
C VAL A 346 -11.57 -27.27 -17.41
N THR A 347 -12.38 -27.19 -18.46
CA THR A 347 -11.85 -27.13 -19.83
C THR A 347 -11.32 -25.73 -20.13
N LEU A 348 -10.20 -25.61 -20.87
CA LEU A 348 -9.60 -24.30 -21.23
C LEU A 348 -10.59 -23.36 -21.94
N SER A 349 -11.62 -23.89 -22.61
CA SER A 349 -12.68 -23.13 -23.26
C SER A 349 -13.69 -22.48 -22.30
N GLN A 350 -13.78 -22.96 -21.06
CA GLN A 350 -14.67 -22.40 -20.03
C GLN A 350 -14.01 -21.27 -19.22
N ILE A 351 -12.69 -21.07 -19.35
CA ILE A 351 -11.96 -20.05 -18.61
C ILE A 351 -12.17 -18.67 -19.26
N GLY A 352 -12.94 -17.82 -18.58
CA GLY A 352 -13.11 -16.42 -18.92
C GLY A 352 -11.89 -15.59 -18.51
N PHE A 353 -11.14 -15.05 -19.48
CA PHE A 353 -10.02 -14.12 -19.22
C PHE A 353 -10.44 -12.64 -19.16
N GLY A 354 -11.71 -12.38 -18.84
CA GLY A 354 -12.28 -11.04 -18.82
C GLY A 354 -11.77 -10.19 -17.65
N PRO A 355 -11.11 -9.04 -17.87
CA PRO A 355 -10.76 -8.14 -16.77
C PRO A 355 -12.00 -7.57 -16.07
N LEU A 356 -13.14 -7.50 -16.77
CA LEU A 356 -14.43 -7.12 -16.20
C LEU A 356 -14.95 -8.16 -15.20
N ASP A 357 -14.67 -9.45 -15.40
CA ASP A 357 -15.08 -10.51 -14.48
C ASP A 357 -14.26 -10.44 -13.19
N GLY A 358 -12.95 -10.16 -13.30
CA GLY A 358 -12.10 -9.87 -12.15
C GLY A 358 -12.58 -8.65 -11.37
N LEU A 359 -12.99 -7.57 -12.06
CA LEU A 359 -13.59 -6.40 -11.42
C LEU A 359 -14.91 -6.74 -10.71
N ALA A 360 -15.82 -7.44 -11.39
CA ALA A 360 -17.10 -7.88 -10.82
C ALA A 360 -16.87 -8.71 -9.55
N GLU A 361 -15.94 -9.66 -9.61
CA GLU A 361 -15.63 -10.50 -8.47
C GLU A 361 -15.05 -9.68 -7.31
N MET A 362 -14.18 -8.70 -7.57
CA MET A 362 -13.65 -7.81 -6.51
C MET A 362 -14.77 -6.98 -5.88
N GLY A 363 -15.70 -6.48 -6.70
CA GLY A 363 -16.88 -5.72 -6.31
C GLY A 363 -17.88 -6.48 -5.43
N ALA A 364 -17.77 -7.80 -5.30
CA ALA A 364 -18.62 -8.61 -4.43
C ALA A 364 -18.49 -8.24 -2.93
N SER A 365 -17.47 -7.47 -2.54
CA SER A 365 -17.36 -6.92 -1.17
C SER A 365 -18.41 -5.83 -0.87
N LEU A 366 -19.24 -5.48 -1.85
CA LEU A 366 -20.46 -4.69 -1.66
C LEU A 366 -21.59 -5.52 -1.02
N ARG A 367 -21.57 -6.85 -1.11
CA ARG A 367 -22.62 -7.71 -0.56
C ARG A 367 -22.87 -7.48 0.94
N PRO A 368 -21.87 -7.39 1.83
CA PRO A 368 -22.11 -7.05 3.25
C PRO A 368 -22.86 -5.73 3.44
N VAL A 369 -22.69 -4.74 2.56
CA VAL A 369 -23.45 -3.47 2.61
C VAL A 369 -24.91 -3.73 2.28
N ALA A 370 -25.19 -4.58 1.28
CA ALA A 370 -26.56 -4.98 0.93
C ALA A 370 -27.26 -5.73 2.06
N GLU A 371 -26.55 -6.64 2.74
CA GLU A 371 -27.08 -7.37 3.90
C GLU A 371 -27.39 -6.40 5.05
N ALA A 372 -26.46 -5.49 5.40
CA ALA A 372 -26.68 -4.47 6.43
C ALA A 372 -27.85 -3.54 6.10
N VAL A 373 -28.02 -3.15 4.83
CA VAL A 373 -29.18 -2.38 4.35
C VAL A 373 -30.47 -3.18 4.48
N THR A 374 -30.46 -4.46 4.09
CA THR A 374 -31.63 -5.34 4.21
C THR A 374 -32.08 -5.49 5.65
N TRP A 375 -31.14 -5.69 6.58
CA TRP A 375 -31.47 -5.83 8.00
C TRP A 375 -32.02 -4.53 8.60
N ARG A 376 -31.34 -3.40 8.35
CA ARG A 376 -31.70 -2.11 8.94
C ARG A 376 -32.94 -1.50 8.32
N ASP A 377 -33.04 -1.51 6.99
CA ASP A 377 -34.08 -0.80 6.25
C ASP A 377 -35.21 -1.73 5.80
N GLY A 378 -34.89 -2.98 5.44
CA GLY A 378 -35.87 -3.97 5.02
C GLY A 378 -36.60 -4.62 6.20
N TYR A 379 -35.84 -5.08 7.20
CA TYR A 379 -36.40 -5.75 8.39
C TYR A 379 -36.65 -4.79 9.56
N GLY A 380 -36.19 -3.54 9.47
CA GLY A 380 -36.37 -2.54 10.53
C GLY A 380 -35.54 -2.82 11.79
N GLU A 381 -34.45 -3.58 11.69
CA GLU A 381 -33.58 -3.85 12.84
C GLU A 381 -33.02 -2.55 13.40
N PRO A 382 -32.99 -2.37 14.74
CA PRO A 382 -32.40 -1.20 15.35
C PRO A 382 -30.88 -1.13 15.10
N ALA A 383 -30.32 0.06 15.23
CA ALA A 383 -28.89 0.26 15.08
C ALA A 383 -28.13 -0.51 16.18
N ALA A 384 -27.06 -1.21 15.83
CA ALA A 384 -26.29 -1.99 16.83
C ALA A 384 -25.50 -1.13 17.82
N GLY A 385 -25.50 0.21 17.67
CA GLY A 385 -25.04 1.15 18.69
C GLY A 385 -23.52 1.11 18.94
N GLY A 386 -22.73 0.67 17.96
CA GLY A 386 -21.27 0.55 18.10
C GLY A 386 -20.79 -0.75 18.72
N ARG A 387 -21.71 -1.68 19.03
CA ARG A 387 -21.40 -2.96 19.68
C ARG A 387 -20.31 -3.73 18.95
N THR A 388 -20.29 -3.71 17.61
CA THR A 388 -19.29 -4.46 16.86
C THR A 388 -17.91 -3.80 16.84
N TYR A 389 -17.83 -2.47 16.99
CA TYR A 389 -16.56 -1.75 17.13
C TYR A 389 -15.92 -1.96 18.49
N THR A 390 -16.72 -2.12 19.54
CA THR A 390 -16.23 -2.35 20.90
C THR A 390 -16.03 -3.83 21.23
N GLY A 391 -16.64 -4.75 20.48
CA GLY A 391 -16.66 -6.18 20.78
C GLY A 391 -15.28 -6.79 21.01
N GLN A 392 -14.32 -6.53 20.13
CA GLN A 392 -12.97 -7.07 20.29
C GLN A 392 -12.25 -6.50 21.52
N LEU A 393 -12.40 -5.21 21.79
CA LEU A 393 -11.80 -4.56 22.96
C LEU A 393 -12.42 -5.11 24.25
N ALA A 394 -13.75 -5.27 24.27
CA ALA A 394 -14.46 -5.90 25.37
C ALA A 394 -13.95 -7.32 25.61
N ARG A 395 -13.82 -8.16 24.58
CA ARG A 395 -13.27 -9.52 24.72
C ARG A 395 -11.89 -9.57 25.34
N ILE A 396 -11.02 -8.60 25.04
CA ILE A 396 -9.67 -8.55 25.60
C ILE A 396 -9.72 -8.09 27.06
N ILE A 397 -10.43 -7.00 27.33
CA ILE A 397 -10.52 -6.43 28.67
C ILE A 397 -11.25 -7.40 29.59
N GLU A 398 -12.47 -7.80 29.23
CA GLU A 398 -13.29 -8.72 30.01
C GLU A 398 -12.62 -10.11 30.07
N GLY A 399 -12.25 -10.69 28.93
CA GLY A 399 -11.76 -12.06 28.87
C GLY A 399 -10.34 -12.26 29.39
N ARG A 400 -9.38 -11.45 28.93
CA ARG A 400 -7.96 -11.66 29.28
C ARG A 400 -7.51 -10.87 30.50
N LEU A 401 -8.03 -9.66 30.70
CA LEU A 401 -7.60 -8.80 31.81
C LEU A 401 -8.43 -9.03 33.07
N LEU A 402 -9.75 -9.22 32.95
CA LEU A 402 -10.66 -9.39 34.08
C LEU A 402 -11.07 -10.85 34.33
N GLY A 403 -10.74 -11.77 33.43
CA GLY A 403 -11.07 -13.20 33.57
C GLY A 403 -12.56 -13.52 33.41
N ILE A 404 -13.36 -12.61 32.86
CA ILE A 404 -14.79 -12.81 32.61
C ILE A 404 -14.93 -13.77 31.40
N PRO A 405 -15.59 -14.93 31.56
CA PRO A 405 -15.78 -15.87 30.47
C PRO A 405 -16.37 -15.20 29.23
N GLN A 406 -15.70 -15.35 28.10
CA GLN A 406 -16.14 -14.82 26.82
C GLN A 406 -16.76 -15.94 26.00
N PRO A 407 -17.84 -15.67 25.23
CA PRO A 407 -18.33 -16.65 24.28
C PRO A 407 -17.23 -17.00 23.26
N PRO A 408 -17.24 -18.21 22.69
CA PRO A 408 -16.43 -18.52 21.51
C PRO A 408 -16.62 -17.45 20.43
N ALA A 409 -15.56 -17.13 19.68
CA ALA A 409 -15.62 -16.07 18.68
C ALA A 409 -16.65 -16.40 17.58
N GLU A 410 -16.97 -17.69 17.40
CA GLU A 410 -17.87 -18.20 16.39
C GLU A 410 -19.34 -17.87 16.63
N ILE A 411 -19.70 -17.55 17.88
CA ILE A 411 -21.08 -17.26 18.31
C ILE A 411 -21.19 -15.88 18.99
N ASP A 412 -20.13 -15.08 18.97
CA ASP A 412 -20.15 -13.75 19.58
C ASP A 412 -20.71 -12.72 18.60
N ASP A 413 -21.96 -12.32 18.84
CA ASP A 413 -22.69 -11.33 18.04
C ASP A 413 -22.13 -9.91 18.15
N ARG A 414 -21.14 -9.69 19.03
CA ARG A 414 -20.35 -8.46 19.09
C ARG A 414 -19.25 -8.44 18.02
N LEU A 415 -19.08 -9.49 17.23
CA LEU A 415 -18.12 -9.53 16.12
C LEU A 415 -18.88 -9.48 14.79
N PHE A 416 -18.67 -8.42 14.00
CA PHE A 416 -19.47 -8.19 12.78
C PHE A 416 -19.28 -9.31 11.74
N ASN A 417 -18.07 -9.85 11.61
CA ASN A 417 -17.82 -11.03 10.76
C ASN A 417 -18.66 -12.25 11.16
N THR A 418 -18.96 -12.42 12.45
CA THR A 418 -19.75 -13.54 12.96
C THR A 418 -21.22 -13.33 12.67
N VAL A 419 -21.75 -12.12 12.91
CA VAL A 419 -23.12 -11.73 12.55
C VAL A 419 -23.38 -11.95 11.05
N ILE A 420 -22.46 -11.48 10.21
CA ILE A 420 -22.52 -11.66 8.76
C ILE A 420 -22.43 -13.14 8.37
N ARG A 421 -21.51 -13.89 8.97
CA ARG A 421 -21.31 -15.30 8.66
C ARG A 421 -22.53 -16.15 9.00
N GLU A 422 -23.12 -15.92 10.17
CA GLU A 422 -24.28 -16.67 10.66
C GLU A 422 -25.52 -16.42 9.79
N ARG A 423 -25.73 -15.17 9.35
CA ARG A 423 -26.94 -14.76 8.65
C ARG A 423 -26.87 -14.88 7.14
N SER A 424 -25.72 -14.59 6.55
CA SER A 424 -25.56 -14.43 5.09
C SER A 424 -24.52 -15.40 4.50
N GLY A 425 -24.01 -16.32 5.31
CA GLY A 425 -22.95 -17.25 4.93
C GLY A 425 -21.57 -16.61 4.99
N PRO A 426 -20.50 -17.33 4.58
CA PRO A 426 -19.11 -16.96 4.81
C PRO A 426 -18.61 -15.84 3.87
N ILE A 427 -19.34 -14.74 3.83
CA ILE A 427 -18.96 -13.51 3.13
C ILE A 427 -18.08 -12.66 4.07
N GLY A 428 -17.09 -11.98 3.51
CA GLY A 428 -16.19 -11.11 4.27
C GLY A 428 -16.93 -9.93 4.92
N GLY A 429 -16.24 -9.17 5.77
CA GLY A 429 -16.77 -7.92 6.31
C GLY A 429 -16.65 -6.75 5.34
N SER A 430 -17.21 -5.60 5.72
CA SER A 430 -16.95 -4.32 5.07
C SER A 430 -17.05 -3.20 6.11
N PRO A 431 -16.11 -2.23 6.12
CA PRO A 431 -16.15 -1.13 7.07
C PRO A 431 -17.35 -0.21 6.80
N ILE A 432 -17.83 -0.15 5.56
CA ILE A 432 -19.04 0.58 5.18
C ILE A 432 -20.26 -0.12 5.74
N ALA A 433 -20.36 -1.45 5.54
CA ALA A 433 -21.46 -2.25 6.06
C ALA A 433 -21.54 -2.21 7.59
N GLU A 434 -20.40 -2.37 8.26
CA GLU A 434 -20.31 -2.34 9.71
C GLU A 434 -20.68 -0.97 10.28
N ALA A 435 -20.18 0.11 9.67
CA ALA A 435 -20.57 1.47 10.06
C ALA A 435 -22.09 1.72 9.88
N TYR A 436 -22.67 1.23 8.77
CA TYR A 436 -24.09 1.36 8.51
C TYR A 436 -24.95 0.55 9.49
N TYR A 437 -24.55 -0.70 9.77
CA TYR A 437 -25.22 -1.56 10.73
C TYR A 437 -25.25 -0.96 12.14
N ASN A 438 -24.15 -0.33 12.56
CA ASN A 438 -24.04 0.24 13.90
C ASN A 438 -24.72 1.61 14.06
N PHE A 439 -24.73 2.44 13.02
CA PHE A 439 -25.03 3.87 13.16
C PHE A 439 -25.76 4.50 11.96
N GLY A 440 -26.08 3.72 10.92
CA GLY A 440 -26.64 4.23 9.66
C GLY A 440 -25.68 5.14 8.88
N ILE A 441 -26.23 6.03 8.05
CA ILE A 441 -25.46 6.98 7.22
C ILE A 441 -24.49 7.85 8.04
N PRO A 442 -24.88 8.43 9.21
CA PRO A 442 -23.97 9.24 10.01
C PRO A 442 -22.70 8.50 10.42
N GLY A 443 -22.81 7.21 10.79
CA GLY A 443 -21.62 6.42 11.12
C GLY A 443 -20.78 6.06 9.91
N VAL A 444 -21.40 5.78 8.75
CA VAL A 444 -20.66 5.61 7.48
C VAL A 444 -19.81 6.85 7.21
N VAL A 445 -20.38 8.05 7.33
CA VAL A 445 -19.63 9.29 7.15
C VAL A 445 -18.52 9.42 8.21
N ALA A 446 -18.84 9.27 9.49
CA ALA A 446 -17.89 9.50 10.58
C ALA A 446 -16.70 8.51 10.56
N ILE A 447 -16.97 7.21 10.47
CA ILE A 447 -15.94 6.18 10.52
C ILE A 447 -15.04 6.26 9.28
N LEU A 448 -15.62 6.36 8.08
CA LEU A 448 -14.82 6.41 6.86
C LEU A 448 -14.05 7.72 6.75
N PHE A 449 -14.60 8.84 7.25
CA PHE A 449 -13.85 10.09 7.39
C PHE A 449 -12.63 9.92 8.30
N VAL A 450 -12.75 9.26 9.46
CA VAL A 450 -11.62 8.99 10.36
C VAL A 450 -10.58 8.11 9.69
N ILE A 451 -10.99 7.04 9.02
CA ILE A 451 -10.06 6.18 8.24
C ILE A 451 -9.34 7.01 7.17
N GLY A 452 -10.08 7.85 6.44
CA GLY A 452 -9.53 8.77 5.47
C GLY A 452 -8.51 9.73 6.07
N LEU A 453 -8.81 10.31 7.24
CA LEU A 453 -7.92 11.19 7.98
C LEU A 453 -6.61 10.48 8.33
N LEU A 454 -6.68 9.23 8.81
CA LEU A 454 -5.50 8.40 9.09
C LEU A 454 -4.66 8.18 7.82
N CYS A 455 -5.26 7.80 6.70
CA CYS A 455 -4.56 7.64 5.42
C CYS A 455 -3.89 8.96 4.95
N GLY A 456 -4.61 10.08 5.06
CA GLY A 456 -4.09 11.39 4.69
C GLY A 456 -2.93 11.85 5.59
N TRP A 457 -2.97 11.47 6.87
CA TRP A 457 -1.93 11.75 7.84
C TRP A 457 -0.67 10.91 7.60
N LEU A 458 -0.84 9.63 7.25
CA LEU A 458 0.27 8.75 6.86
C LEU A 458 1.04 9.29 5.64
N ASP A 459 0.38 9.98 4.69
CA ASP A 459 1.05 10.63 3.56
C ASP A 459 1.92 11.83 3.95
N GLY A 460 1.60 12.49 5.06
CA GLY A 460 2.32 13.65 5.58
C GLY A 460 3.57 13.28 6.37
N TRP A 461 3.62 12.05 6.87
CA TRP A 461 4.72 11.55 7.70
C TRP A 461 5.97 11.23 6.87
N ARG A 462 7.03 12.00 7.08
CA ARG A 462 8.32 11.85 6.38
C ARG A 462 9.48 11.76 7.35
N SER A 463 9.72 10.55 7.84
CA SER A 463 10.88 10.14 8.63
C SER A 463 11.15 8.66 8.39
N ARG A 464 12.41 8.24 8.48
CA ARG A 464 12.77 6.81 8.32
C ARG A 464 12.01 5.90 9.30
N TRP A 465 11.75 6.41 10.50
CA TRP A 465 10.95 5.69 11.51
C TRP A 465 9.46 5.69 11.20
N THR A 466 8.96 6.72 10.55
CA THR A 466 7.56 6.78 10.16
C THR A 466 7.26 5.83 9.02
N ASP A 467 8.22 5.45 8.18
CA ASP A 467 8.01 4.46 7.12
C ASP A 467 7.71 3.07 7.70
N ALA A 468 8.47 2.65 8.72
CA ALA A 468 8.20 1.40 9.44
C ALA A 468 6.92 1.50 10.30
N ALA A 469 6.70 2.63 10.99
CA ALA A 469 5.45 2.84 11.75
C ALA A 469 4.22 2.90 10.84
N CYS A 470 4.36 3.39 9.60
CA CYS A 470 3.30 3.40 8.60
C CYS A 470 2.83 1.97 8.31
N SER A 471 3.72 0.97 8.32
CA SER A 471 3.32 -0.43 8.11
C SER A 471 2.38 -0.99 9.18
N VAL A 472 2.48 -0.48 10.42
CA VAL A 472 1.61 -0.87 11.53
C VAL A 472 0.16 -0.43 11.29
N LEU A 473 -0.05 0.69 10.60
CA LEU A 473 -1.38 1.25 10.34
C LEU A 473 -1.88 0.93 8.94
N LEU A 474 -1.03 1.09 7.92
CA LEU A 474 -1.42 0.93 6.52
C LEU A 474 -1.87 -0.50 6.21
N VAL A 475 -1.14 -1.52 6.68
CA VAL A 475 -1.48 -2.92 6.37
C VAL A 475 -2.86 -3.30 6.94
N PRO A 476 -3.17 -3.07 8.23
CA PRO A 476 -4.51 -3.31 8.76
C PRO A 476 -5.60 -2.52 8.04
N LEU A 477 -5.34 -1.26 7.68
CA LEU A 477 -6.30 -0.44 6.93
C LEU A 477 -6.60 -1.05 5.55
N LEU A 478 -5.59 -1.50 4.81
CA LEU A 478 -5.79 -2.13 3.51
C LEU A 478 -6.53 -3.46 3.64
N ILE A 479 -6.22 -4.27 4.65
CA ILE A 479 -6.94 -5.52 4.95
C ILE A 479 -8.41 -5.23 5.29
N GLY A 480 -8.64 -4.19 6.09
CA GLY A 480 -9.96 -3.73 6.51
C GLY A 480 -10.83 -3.21 5.37
N VAL A 481 -10.32 -3.04 4.14
CA VAL A 481 -11.16 -2.69 2.97
C VAL A 481 -12.20 -3.78 2.67
N ARG A 482 -11.90 -5.06 2.95
CA ARG A 482 -12.77 -6.21 2.68
C ARG A 482 -13.05 -7.10 3.90
N ASN A 483 -12.72 -6.60 5.08
CA ASN A 483 -12.87 -7.28 6.36
C ASN A 483 -13.57 -6.34 7.33
N ASP A 484 -13.98 -6.87 8.47
CA ASP A 484 -14.53 -6.08 9.56
C ASP A 484 -13.44 -5.31 10.31
N PHE A 485 -13.86 -4.35 11.13
CA PHE A 485 -12.97 -3.53 11.95
C PHE A 485 -12.36 -4.33 13.12
N THR A 486 -12.99 -5.43 13.51
CA THR A 486 -12.64 -6.31 14.64
C THR A 486 -11.13 -6.54 14.83
N PRO A 487 -10.35 -7.03 13.85
CA PRO A 487 -8.93 -7.34 14.06
C PRO A 487 -8.03 -6.09 14.10
N LEU A 488 -8.49 -4.93 13.59
CA LEU A 488 -7.64 -3.77 13.34
C LEU A 488 -6.93 -3.25 14.61
N PRO A 489 -7.62 -2.98 15.74
CA PRO A 489 -6.95 -2.49 16.95
C PRO A 489 -5.85 -3.44 17.43
N MET A 490 -6.08 -4.74 17.33
CA MET A 490 -5.12 -5.76 17.77
C MET A 490 -3.94 -5.90 16.82
N GLN A 491 -4.16 -5.84 15.52
CA GLN A 491 -3.08 -5.83 14.55
C GLN A 491 -2.17 -4.61 14.74
N VAL A 492 -2.77 -3.43 14.98
CA VAL A 492 -2.03 -2.19 15.28
C VAL A 492 -1.24 -2.33 16.58
N LEU A 493 -1.84 -2.87 17.64
CA LEU A 493 -1.14 -3.12 18.91
C LEU A 493 0.03 -4.09 18.73
N VAL A 494 -0.18 -5.25 18.10
CA VAL A 494 0.86 -6.26 17.85
C VAL A 494 1.98 -5.68 17.00
N GLY A 495 1.66 -5.00 15.90
CA GLY A 495 2.65 -4.33 15.05
C GLY A 495 3.47 -3.28 15.79
N THR A 496 2.84 -2.51 16.67
CA THR A 496 3.51 -1.51 17.52
C THR A 496 4.47 -2.17 18.49
N VAL A 497 4.04 -3.21 19.20
CA VAL A 497 4.89 -3.98 20.13
C VAL A 497 6.10 -4.56 19.41
N VAL A 498 5.90 -5.20 18.26
CA VAL A 498 6.99 -5.74 17.45
C VAL A 498 7.96 -4.64 17.05
N LEU A 499 7.47 -3.52 16.51
CA LEU A 499 8.32 -2.41 16.06
C LEU A 499 9.14 -1.80 17.22
N VAL A 500 8.53 -1.63 18.40
CA VAL A 500 9.21 -1.15 19.61
C VAL A 500 10.26 -2.15 20.07
N ALA A 501 9.96 -3.45 20.09
CA ALA A 501 10.90 -4.49 20.47
C ALA A 501 12.13 -4.54 19.54
N VAL A 502 11.91 -4.47 18.22
CA VAL A 502 12.99 -4.39 17.22
C VAL A 502 13.87 -3.17 17.45
N ARG A 503 13.25 -2.03 17.77
CA ARG A 503 13.99 -0.80 18.08
C ARG A 503 14.81 -0.93 19.36
N ALA A 504 14.21 -1.45 20.42
CA ALA A 504 14.87 -1.65 21.71
C ALA A 504 16.07 -2.59 21.56
N ALA A 505 15.88 -3.73 20.88
CA ALA A 505 16.95 -4.68 20.58
C ALA A 505 18.07 -4.04 19.73
N GLY A 506 17.71 -3.28 18.70
CA GLY A 506 18.69 -2.57 17.87
C GLY A 506 19.46 -1.49 18.63
N HIS A 507 18.82 -0.82 19.60
CA HIS A 507 19.48 0.13 20.49
C HIS A 507 20.44 -0.59 21.45
N TRP A 508 19.94 -1.62 22.14
CA TRP A 508 20.72 -2.42 23.07
C TRP A 508 21.95 -3.04 22.42
N TRP A 509 21.80 -3.64 21.22
CA TRP A 509 22.93 -4.23 20.48
C TRP A 509 24.03 -3.22 20.15
N ARG A 510 23.65 -1.97 19.82
CA ARG A 510 24.62 -0.89 19.55
C ARG A 510 25.35 -0.45 20.82
N SER A 511 24.63 -0.33 21.94
CA SER A 511 25.23 0.03 23.23
C SER A 511 26.12 -1.08 23.78
N ALA A 512 25.72 -2.35 23.59
CA ALA A 512 26.39 -3.53 24.12
C ALA A 512 27.58 -3.99 23.29
N SER A 513 27.86 -3.41 22.11
CA SER A 513 29.02 -3.74 21.28
C SER A 513 30.22 -2.83 21.65
N PRO A 514 31.02 -3.13 22.68
CA PRO A 514 31.90 -2.16 23.33
C PRO A 514 33.24 -1.94 22.58
N GLY A 515 33.38 -2.48 21.36
CA GLY A 515 34.70 -2.74 20.77
C GLY A 515 35.00 -2.11 19.41
N ARG A 516 34.05 -1.49 18.70
CA ARG A 516 34.32 -0.90 17.37
C ARG A 516 34.75 0.57 17.37
N GLY A 517 34.76 1.20 18.55
CA GLY A 517 35.08 2.62 18.74
C GLY A 517 36.49 2.90 19.22
N ARG A 518 37.30 1.88 19.58
CA ARG A 518 38.76 2.08 19.63
C ARG A 518 39.20 2.23 18.19
N ARG A 519 39.14 3.48 17.68
CA ARG A 519 40.07 3.97 16.68
C ARG A 519 41.38 3.27 17.01
N ALA A 520 41.86 2.41 16.10
CA ALA A 520 43.28 2.11 16.12
C ALA A 520 43.93 3.48 16.30
N PRO A 521 44.74 3.71 17.36
CA PRO A 521 45.43 4.98 17.51
C PRO A 521 45.97 5.28 16.12
N GLN A 522 45.67 6.47 15.60
CA GLN A 522 46.36 6.96 14.41
C GLN A 522 47.83 6.85 14.79
N VAL A 523 48.46 5.72 14.45
CA VAL A 523 49.89 5.53 14.51
C VAL A 523 50.33 6.66 13.61
N GLY A 524 50.89 7.68 14.24
CA GLY A 524 51.20 8.93 13.59
C GLY A 524 51.82 8.56 12.27
N SER A 525 51.14 8.93 11.18
CA SER A 525 51.83 9.16 9.92
C SER A 525 52.76 10.32 10.25
N GLY A 526 53.90 9.96 10.87
CA GLY A 526 55.02 10.84 11.03
C GLY A 526 55.21 11.45 9.65
N SER A 527 55.25 12.78 9.66
CA SER A 527 55.66 13.59 8.54
C SER A 527 57.00 13.04 8.02
N LEU A 528 56.93 12.10 7.08
CA LEU A 528 58.02 11.69 6.21
C LEU A 528 57.87 12.42 4.88
N ASN A 529 57.43 13.68 4.92
CA ASN A 529 57.36 14.55 3.76
C ASN A 529 58.13 15.87 3.95
N ASP A 530 59.08 15.90 4.89
CA ASP A 530 60.19 16.83 4.89
C ASP A 530 61.43 16.16 4.29
N SER A 531 61.41 15.90 2.97
CA SER A 531 62.59 15.96 2.08
C SER A 531 62.31 15.22 0.77
N ALA A 532 61.83 15.94 -0.25
CA ALA A 532 62.28 15.86 -1.64
C ALA A 532 61.21 16.46 -2.56
N ARG A 533 61.41 17.72 -2.96
CA ARG A 533 60.82 18.25 -4.19
C ARG A 533 61.38 17.43 -5.36
N PRO A 534 60.57 16.75 -6.19
CA PRO A 534 61.04 16.33 -7.49
C PRO A 534 61.13 17.59 -8.37
N VAL A 535 62.37 17.92 -8.72
CA VAL A 535 62.71 18.92 -9.73
C VAL A 535 61.96 18.56 -11.02
N ARG A 536 61.11 19.48 -11.49
CA ARG A 536 60.60 19.47 -12.87
C ARG A 536 61.78 19.63 -13.80
N LEU A 537 62.17 18.55 -14.48
CA LEU A 537 62.89 18.62 -15.74
C LEU A 537 61.93 18.22 -16.86
N ALA A 538 61.66 19.19 -17.73
CA ALA A 538 61.22 19.00 -19.10
C ALA A 538 62.36 19.56 -20.00
N PRO A 539 62.34 19.37 -21.32
CA PRO A 539 62.08 18.17 -22.10
C PRO A 539 63.27 17.91 -23.07
N GLN A 540 63.53 16.66 -23.46
CA GLN A 540 64.28 16.38 -24.69
C GLN A 540 63.63 15.21 -25.44
N GLY A 541 63.43 15.42 -26.74
CA GLY A 541 62.54 14.62 -27.57
C GLY A 541 63.22 13.59 -28.46
N SER A 542 62.34 12.75 -29.03
CA SER A 542 62.40 12.04 -30.32
C SER A 542 63.56 11.06 -30.60
N PRO A 543 63.46 10.15 -31.59
CA PRO A 543 62.30 9.63 -32.35
C PRO A 543 62.27 8.08 -32.40
N GLY A 544 61.27 7.49 -33.07
CA GLY A 544 61.51 6.25 -33.83
C GLY A 544 60.65 5.01 -33.51
N SER A 545 59.70 4.77 -34.41
CA SER A 545 59.39 3.48 -35.07
C SER A 545 59.37 2.17 -34.25
N GLN A 546 58.21 1.51 -34.21
CA GLN A 546 57.89 0.43 -35.15
C GLN A 546 56.55 -0.25 -34.78
N ARG A 547 55.64 -0.22 -35.74
CA ARG A 547 54.53 -1.18 -35.85
C ARG A 547 55.11 -2.56 -36.14
N MET A 548 54.71 -3.58 -35.38
CA MET A 548 54.54 -4.91 -35.95
C MET A 548 53.29 -5.61 -35.40
N ARG A 549 52.52 -6.12 -36.36
CA ARG A 549 51.38 -7.03 -36.21
C ARG A 549 51.91 -8.43 -35.89
N GLY A 550 51.19 -9.18 -35.07
CA GLY A 550 51.34 -10.63 -34.92
C GLY A 550 50.12 -11.23 -34.23
N ALA A 551 49.29 -11.92 -35.01
CA ALA A 551 48.30 -12.91 -34.56
C ALA A 551 48.97 -14.32 -34.58
N PRO A 552 48.25 -15.44 -34.38
CA PRO A 552 47.25 -15.82 -33.38
C PRO A 552 47.74 -17.04 -32.54
N GLY A 553 47.07 -17.38 -31.45
CA GLY A 553 47.36 -18.59 -30.67
C GLY A 553 46.13 -19.18 -29.98
N THR A 554 45.71 -20.34 -30.47
CA THR A 554 44.67 -21.24 -29.94
C THR A 554 45.30 -22.37 -29.11
N SER A 555 44.62 -22.77 -28.03
CA SER A 555 44.49 -24.14 -27.47
C SER A 555 44.02 -24.02 -25.99
N ALA A 556 42.79 -24.43 -25.66
CA ALA A 556 42.33 -25.79 -25.36
C ALA A 556 42.46 -26.14 -23.87
N GLY A 557 41.31 -26.44 -23.24
CA GLY A 557 41.21 -26.87 -21.84
C GLY A 557 39.80 -27.34 -21.50
N LEU A 558 39.53 -28.61 -21.81
CA LEU A 558 38.33 -29.40 -21.52
C LEU A 558 37.91 -29.42 -20.04
N ARG A 559 36.59 -29.55 -19.78
CA ARG A 559 36.03 -30.54 -18.83
C ARG A 559 34.55 -30.85 -19.11
N SER A 560 34.19 -32.08 -18.74
CA SER A 560 33.20 -32.98 -19.33
C SER A 560 31.74 -32.82 -18.87
N LEU A 561 30.89 -33.34 -19.75
CA LEU A 561 29.50 -33.79 -19.58
C LEU A 561 29.23 -34.63 -18.32
N ALA A 562 27.98 -34.53 -17.85
CA ALA A 562 27.21 -35.70 -17.40
C ALA A 562 25.71 -35.45 -17.66
N SER A 563 25.09 -36.38 -18.39
CA SER A 563 23.65 -36.53 -18.58
C SER A 563 23.24 -37.95 -18.16
N ARG A 564 22.21 -38.04 -17.33
CA ARG A 564 21.13 -39.03 -17.41
C ARG A 564 19.84 -38.32 -17.04
#